data_AF-A0A4R5X0T5-F1
#
_entry.id   AF-A0A4R5X0T5-F1
#
_cell.length_a   1.000
_cell.length_b   1.000
_cell.length_c   1.000
_cell.angle_alpha   90.00
_cell.angle_beta   90.00
_cell.angle_gamma   90.00
#
_symmetry.space_group_name_H-M   'P 1'
#
loop_
_entity.id
_entity.type
_entity.pdbx_description
1 polymer ?
#
loop_
_entity_poly.entity_id
_entity_poly.type
_entity_poly.pdbx_seq_one_letter_code
_entity_poly.pdbx_strand_id
1 'polypeptide(L)'
;MSRGGHSRATILWSDPGGEIRFYIRRRFDGHFVLTSSERASDEQFELSAPAAETLEKHLFGLLGSDARSQKGLPRLQLPTHLEAVATGFRITDQDTHGFFSLTDTDELTIASARGEYALVELSHLVSNPLADIMAAYEHPEGHPLFQV
;
A
#
# COMPACT_ATOMS: atom_id res chain seq x y z
N MET A 1 -1.47 -19.07 -23.63
CA MET A 1 -0.91 -20.17 -22.83
C MET A 1 -1.36 -19.97 -21.39
N SER A 2 -2.37 -20.72 -20.95
CA SER A 2 -2.83 -20.72 -19.56
C SER A 2 -1.91 -21.63 -18.75
N ARG A 3 -1.18 -21.06 -17.79
CA ARG A 3 -0.51 -21.82 -16.74
C ARG A 3 -1.29 -21.56 -15.45
N GLY A 4 -2.26 -22.43 -15.20
CA GLY A 4 -2.77 -22.66 -13.86
C GLY A 4 -1.63 -23.18 -12.98
N GLY A 5 -0.91 -22.24 -12.36
CA GLY A 5 -0.18 -22.53 -11.14
C GLY A 5 -1.09 -22.08 -10.01
N HIS A 6 -1.39 -22.97 -9.06
CA HIS A 6 -1.87 -22.54 -7.75
C HIS A 6 -0.74 -21.72 -7.12
N SER A 7 -0.66 -20.44 -7.48
CA SER A 7 0.19 -19.47 -6.84
C SER A 7 -0.16 -19.51 -5.36
N ARG A 8 0.79 -19.82 -4.49
CA ARG A 8 0.65 -19.68 -3.04
C ARG A 8 0.50 -18.18 -2.74
N ALA A 9 -0.70 -17.68 -2.93
CA ALA A 9 -1.07 -16.32 -2.56
C ALA A 9 -1.62 -16.35 -1.14
N THR A 10 -1.21 -15.39 -0.32
CA THR A 10 -2.00 -15.00 0.84
C THR A 10 -3.18 -14.20 0.31
N ILE A 11 -4.39 -14.54 0.75
CA ILE A 11 -5.63 -13.90 0.29
C ILE A 11 -6.29 -13.21 1.47
N LEU A 12 -6.56 -11.92 1.33
CA LEU A 12 -7.41 -11.14 2.23
C LEU A 12 -8.72 -10.85 1.50
N TRP A 13 -9.86 -10.93 2.17
CA TRP A 13 -11.15 -10.63 1.53
C TRP A 13 -12.08 -9.87 2.49
N SER A 14 -12.94 -9.03 1.93
CA SER A 14 -13.97 -8.33 2.70
C SER A 14 -15.08 -9.27 3.17
N ASP A 15 -15.62 -9.02 4.36
CA ASP A 15 -16.78 -9.75 4.91
C ASP A 15 -18.00 -8.80 5.01
N PRO A 16 -19.21 -9.21 4.56
CA PRO A 16 -19.54 -10.49 3.93
C PRO A 16 -19.22 -10.56 2.42
N GLY A 17 -18.98 -11.79 1.94
CA GLY A 17 -19.08 -12.13 0.51
C GLY A 17 -17.83 -11.92 -0.34
N GLY A 18 -16.77 -11.30 0.19
CA GLY A 18 -15.51 -11.10 -0.53
C GLY A 18 -15.67 -10.24 -1.77
N GLU A 19 -16.45 -9.15 -1.66
CA GLU A 19 -16.61 -8.14 -2.70
C GLU A 19 -15.26 -7.60 -3.17
N ILE A 20 -14.33 -7.41 -2.23
CA ILE A 20 -12.95 -7.02 -2.51
C ILE A 20 -12.05 -8.15 -2.02
N ARG A 21 -11.08 -8.55 -2.85
CA ARG A 21 -10.05 -9.54 -2.51
C ARG A 21 -8.68 -8.97 -2.82
N PHE A 22 -7.77 -9.06 -1.88
CA PHE A 22 -6.36 -8.76 -2.08
C PHE A 22 -5.55 -10.06 -2.13
N TYR A 23 -4.61 -10.13 -3.06
CA TYR A 23 -3.71 -11.25 -3.23
C TYR A 23 -2.28 -10.77 -3.08
N ILE A 24 -1.55 -11.43 -2.19
CA ILE A 24 -0.13 -11.17 -1.97
C ILE A 24 0.66 -12.35 -2.49
N ARG A 25 1.56 -12.10 -3.44
CA ARG A 25 2.40 -13.13 -4.07
C ARG A 25 3.86 -12.74 -4.04
N ARG A 26 4.74 -13.72 -3.87
CA ARG A 26 6.18 -13.53 -4.10
C ARG A 26 6.51 -13.82 -5.56
N ARG A 27 7.12 -12.84 -6.23
CA ARG A 27 7.62 -12.94 -7.62
C ARG A 27 9.01 -13.59 -7.63
N PHE A 28 9.41 -14.10 -8.79
CA PHE A 28 10.67 -14.84 -8.98
C PHE A 28 11.93 -14.01 -8.67
N ASP A 29 11.84 -12.69 -8.79
CA ASP A 29 12.91 -11.74 -8.50
C ASP A 29 12.96 -11.31 -7.02
N GLY A 30 12.16 -11.96 -6.18
CA GLY A 30 12.14 -11.73 -4.74
C GLY A 30 11.14 -10.67 -4.27
N HIS A 31 10.57 -9.87 -5.17
CA HIS A 31 9.56 -8.87 -4.83
C HIS A 31 8.25 -9.52 -4.36
N PHE A 32 7.57 -8.87 -3.44
CA PHE A 32 6.18 -9.13 -3.12
C PHE A 32 5.28 -8.23 -3.98
N VAL A 33 4.24 -8.82 -4.55
CA VAL A 33 3.26 -8.14 -5.39
C VAL A 33 1.90 -8.24 -4.73
N LEU A 34 1.27 -7.08 -4.54
CA LEU A 34 -0.10 -6.92 -4.13
C LEU A 34 -0.97 -6.66 -5.35
N THR A 35 -2.03 -7.45 -5.51
CA THR A 35 -3.10 -7.22 -6.47
C THR A 35 -4.45 -7.23 -5.77
N SER A 36 -5.44 -6.56 -6.35
CA SER A 36 -6.82 -6.54 -5.88
C SER A 36 -7.76 -7.11 -6.93
N SER A 37 -8.95 -7.57 -6.52
CA SER A 37 -10.04 -7.96 -7.42
C SER A 37 -11.35 -7.56 -6.76
N GLU A 38 -12.16 -6.80 -7.50
CA GLU A 38 -13.49 -6.39 -7.07
C GLU A 38 -14.55 -7.19 -7.80
N ARG A 39 -15.52 -7.75 -7.06
CA ARG A 39 -16.67 -8.50 -7.59
C ARG A 39 -16.30 -9.60 -8.59
N ALA A 40 -15.19 -10.30 -8.30
CA ALA A 40 -14.62 -11.35 -9.13
C ALA A 40 -14.19 -10.89 -10.54
N SER A 41 -13.84 -9.61 -10.70
CA SER A 41 -13.17 -9.11 -11.89
C SER A 41 -11.70 -9.56 -11.96
N ASP A 42 -11.05 -9.30 -13.10
CA ASP A 42 -9.63 -9.56 -13.27
C ASP A 42 -8.79 -8.81 -12.23
N GLU A 43 -7.72 -9.44 -11.77
CA GLU A 43 -6.85 -8.84 -10.77
C GLU A 43 -6.17 -7.57 -11.29
N GLN A 44 -6.25 -6.50 -10.51
CA GLN A 44 -5.59 -5.22 -10.75
C GLN A 44 -4.33 -5.11 -9.91
N PHE A 45 -3.29 -4.53 -10.50
CA PHE A 45 -2.02 -4.30 -9.80
C PHE A 45 -2.14 -3.11 -8.84
N GLU A 46 -1.75 -3.31 -7.59
CA GLU A 46 -1.71 -2.25 -6.58
C GLU A 46 -0.27 -1.78 -6.35
N LEU A 47 0.60 -2.69 -5.89
CA LEU A 47 1.93 -2.37 -5.41
C LEU A 47 2.89 -3.54 -5.58
N SER A 48 4.17 -3.24 -5.82
CA SER A 48 5.28 -4.20 -5.73
C SER A 48 6.32 -3.65 -4.75
N ALA A 49 6.83 -4.48 -3.86
CA ALA A 49 7.87 -4.09 -2.90
C ALA A 49 8.86 -5.24 -2.64
N PRO A 50 10.16 -4.98 -2.48
CA PRO A 50 11.13 -6.03 -2.14
C PRO A 50 10.98 -6.54 -0.70
N ALA A 51 10.40 -5.74 0.20
CA ALA A 51 10.19 -6.10 1.60
C ALA A 51 8.70 -6.31 1.92
N ALA A 52 8.40 -7.37 2.69
CA ALA A 52 7.04 -7.65 3.16
C ALA A 52 6.52 -6.55 4.10
N GLU A 53 7.40 -5.98 4.94
CA GLU A 53 7.04 -4.88 5.85
C GLU A 53 6.48 -3.67 5.10
N THR A 54 7.00 -3.36 3.90
CA THR A 54 6.45 -2.29 3.06
C THR A 54 5.01 -2.58 2.65
N LEU A 55 4.70 -3.82 2.27
CA LEU A 55 3.33 -4.21 1.95
C LEU A 55 2.43 -4.16 3.18
N GLU A 56 2.91 -4.58 4.35
CA GLU A 56 2.14 -4.51 5.60
C GLU A 56 1.75 -3.06 5.92
N LYS A 57 2.70 -2.12 5.85
CA LYS A 57 2.44 -0.69 6.07
C LYS A 57 1.46 -0.13 5.04
N HIS A 58 1.58 -0.52 3.77
CA HIS A 58 0.62 -0.13 2.73
C HIS A 58 -0.79 -0.68 3.01
N LEU A 59 -0.91 -1.93 3.46
CA LEU A 59 -2.19 -2.53 3.82
C LEU A 59 -2.85 -1.84 5.03
N PHE A 60 -2.06 -1.34 5.99
CA PHE A 60 -2.60 -0.47 7.05
C PHE A 60 -3.17 0.82 6.49
N GLY A 61 -2.49 1.42 5.50
CA GLY A 61 -3.00 2.56 4.73
C GLY A 61 -4.39 2.30 4.17
N LEU A 62 -4.47 1.24 3.37
CA LEU A 62 -5.63 0.83 2.59
C LEU A 62 -6.81 0.39 3.46
N LEU A 63 -6.59 -0.56 4.37
CA LEU A 63 -7.64 -1.17 5.19
C LEU A 63 -7.98 -0.33 6.42
N GLY A 64 -7.04 0.48 6.90
CA GLY A 64 -7.23 1.32 8.07
C GLY A 64 -8.27 2.41 7.84
N SER A 65 -8.38 2.94 6.62
CA SER A 65 -9.41 3.93 6.26
C SER A 65 -10.82 3.34 6.45
N ASP A 66 -11.04 2.11 5.98
CA ASP A 66 -12.33 1.42 6.14
C ASP A 66 -12.59 1.06 7.61
N ALA A 67 -11.57 0.62 8.33
CA ALA A 67 -11.67 0.33 9.76
C ALA A 67 -12.06 1.58 10.58
N ARG A 68 -11.54 2.75 10.23
CA ARG A 68 -11.94 4.03 10.85
C ARG A 68 -13.38 4.38 10.55
N SER A 69 -13.80 4.24 9.30
CA SER A 69 -15.17 4.50 8.86
C SER A 69 -16.19 3.64 9.63
N GLN A 70 -15.90 2.34 9.81
CA GLN A 70 -16.74 1.43 10.57
C GLN A 70 -16.86 1.81 12.06
N LYS A 71 -15.84 2.44 12.63
CA LYS A 71 -15.85 2.96 14.01
C LYS A 71 -16.47 4.36 14.12
N GLY A 72 -16.91 4.97 13.02
CA GLY A 72 -17.41 6.35 12.99
C GLY A 72 -16.34 7.41 13.24
N LEU A 73 -15.06 7.06 13.03
CA LEU A 73 -13.94 8.00 13.19
C LEU A 73 -13.75 8.84 11.92
N PRO A 74 -13.33 10.12 12.03
CA PRO A 74 -13.04 10.95 10.87
C PRO A 74 -11.91 10.38 10.00
N ARG A 75 -11.93 10.69 8.70
CA ARG A 75 -10.89 10.27 7.75
C ARG A 75 -9.57 10.98 8.07
N LEU A 76 -8.45 10.26 8.01
CA LEU A 76 -7.13 10.85 8.15
C LEU A 76 -6.74 11.66 6.90
N GLN A 77 -6.08 12.79 7.11
CA GLN A 77 -5.51 13.63 6.08
C GLN A 77 -4.11 13.14 5.73
N LEU A 78 -4.04 12.17 4.82
CA LEU A 78 -2.78 11.67 4.29
C LEU A 78 -2.29 12.58 3.15
N PRO A 79 -1.00 12.90 3.11
CA PRO A 79 -0.44 13.64 1.98
C PRO A 79 -0.54 12.83 0.70
N THR A 80 -1.12 13.44 -0.33
CA THR A 80 -1.27 12.81 -1.66
C THR A 80 -0.64 13.63 -2.78
N HIS A 81 -0.14 14.83 -2.51
CA HIS A 81 0.54 15.64 -3.51
C HIS A 81 2.01 15.23 -3.67
N LEU A 82 2.53 15.23 -4.90
CA LEU A 82 3.90 14.82 -5.19
C LEU A 82 4.96 15.63 -4.43
N GLU A 83 4.69 16.92 -4.19
CA GLU A 83 5.57 17.79 -3.40
C GLU A 83 5.60 17.43 -1.90
N ALA A 84 4.65 16.62 -1.44
CA ALA A 84 4.52 16.21 -0.06
C ALA A 84 5.12 14.82 0.21
N VAL A 85 6.02 14.32 -0.65
CA VAL A 85 6.79 13.09 -0.35
C VAL A 85 7.55 13.25 0.97
N ALA A 86 7.53 12.22 1.81
CA ALA A 86 8.18 12.24 3.10
C ALA A 86 9.70 12.47 2.97
N THR A 87 10.29 13.18 3.94
CA THR A 87 11.74 13.43 3.97
C THR A 87 12.52 12.12 3.95
N GLY A 88 13.56 12.06 3.13
CA GLY A 88 14.38 10.86 2.94
C GLY A 88 13.91 9.95 1.81
N PHE A 89 12.82 10.30 1.12
CA PHE A 89 12.32 9.56 -0.02
C PHE A 89 12.24 10.40 -1.30
N ARG A 90 12.24 9.71 -2.44
CA ARG A 90 12.00 10.28 -3.76
C ARG A 90 11.11 9.34 -4.58
N ILE A 91 10.20 9.91 -5.37
CA ILE A 91 9.48 9.19 -6.42
C ILE A 91 10.19 9.45 -7.75
N THR A 92 10.51 8.37 -8.49
CA THR A 92 11.11 8.46 -9.82
C THR A 92 10.08 8.89 -10.86
N ASP A 93 10.53 9.38 -12.01
CA ASP A 93 9.68 9.46 -13.20
C ASP A 93 9.15 8.07 -13.59
N GLN A 94 8.09 8.07 -14.38
CA GLN A 94 7.47 6.85 -14.91
C GLN A 94 8.44 6.10 -15.84
N ASP A 95 8.63 4.81 -15.59
CA ASP A 95 9.43 3.94 -16.44
C ASP A 95 8.70 3.55 -17.75
N THR A 96 9.40 2.83 -18.63
CA THR A 96 8.86 2.35 -19.92
C THR A 96 7.68 1.38 -19.78
N HIS A 97 7.44 0.83 -18.59
CA HIS A 97 6.36 -0.10 -18.28
C HIS A 97 5.17 0.58 -17.57
N GLY A 98 5.27 1.90 -17.35
CA GLY A 98 4.23 2.69 -16.73
C GLY A 98 4.29 2.71 -15.21
N PHE A 99 5.42 2.38 -14.58
CA PHE A 99 5.59 2.35 -13.14
C PHE A 99 6.41 3.53 -12.62
N PHE A 100 5.99 4.06 -11.49
CA PHE A 100 6.76 4.95 -10.64
C PHE A 100 7.42 4.12 -9.54
N SER A 101 8.58 4.55 -9.04
CA SER A 101 9.27 3.90 -7.93
C SER A 101 9.50 4.87 -6.78
N LEU A 102 9.16 4.44 -5.56
CA LEU A 102 9.56 5.09 -4.33
C LEU A 102 10.96 4.60 -3.96
N THR A 103 11.90 5.51 -3.76
CA THR A 103 13.31 5.24 -3.43
C THR A 103 13.71 5.98 -2.17
N ASP A 104 14.66 5.42 -1.40
CA ASP A 104 15.29 6.11 -0.26
C ASP A 104 16.50 6.95 -0.67
N THR A 105 17.24 7.48 0.31
CA THR A 105 18.44 8.31 0.09
C THR A 105 19.61 7.56 -0.55
N ASP A 106 19.62 6.23 -0.47
CA ASP A 106 20.65 5.36 -1.06
C ASP A 106 20.21 4.85 -2.45
N GLU A 107 19.14 5.42 -3.01
CA GLU A 107 18.49 5.03 -4.26
C GLU A 107 17.93 3.60 -4.27
N LEU A 108 17.73 3.00 -3.10
CA LEU A 108 17.12 1.67 -2.99
C LEU A 108 15.62 1.76 -3.22
N THR A 109 15.09 0.90 -4.09
CA THR A 109 13.64 0.83 -4.34
C THR A 109 12.90 0.27 -3.14
N ILE A 110 12.00 1.06 -2.58
CA ILE A 110 11.11 0.69 -1.49
C ILE A 110 9.82 0.08 -2.02
N ALA A 111 9.25 0.65 -3.08
CA ALA A 111 8.08 0.12 -3.75
C ALA A 111 7.93 0.67 -5.18
N SER A 112 7.11 0.00 -6.00
CA SER A 112 6.71 0.47 -7.32
C SER A 112 5.19 0.37 -7.49
N ALA A 113 4.60 1.42 -8.05
CA ALA A 113 3.16 1.53 -8.31
C ALA A 113 2.87 2.13 -9.69
N ARG A 114 1.65 1.97 -10.21
CA ARG A 114 1.23 2.63 -11.46
C ARG A 114 0.81 4.10 -11.27
N GLY A 115 0.64 4.55 -10.03
CA GLY A 115 0.27 5.92 -9.69
C GLY A 115 1.11 6.49 -8.55
N GLU A 116 1.41 7.78 -8.63
CA GLU A 116 2.29 8.48 -7.69
C GLU A 116 1.63 8.66 -6.32
N TYR A 117 0.32 8.91 -6.27
CA TYR A 117 -0.41 9.23 -5.04
C TYR A 117 -0.26 8.15 -3.96
N ALA A 118 -0.35 6.88 -4.36
CA ALA A 118 -0.16 5.75 -3.45
C ALA A 118 1.28 5.68 -2.91
N LEU A 119 2.28 6.10 -3.70
CA LEU A 119 3.67 6.14 -3.27
C LEU A 119 3.96 7.33 -2.34
N VAL A 120 3.29 8.47 -2.54
CA VAL A 120 3.38 9.61 -1.60
C VAL A 120 2.84 9.18 -0.25
N GLU A 121 1.64 8.63 -0.20
CA GLU A 121 1.04 8.11 1.04
C GLU A 121 1.96 7.06 1.69
N LEU A 122 2.45 6.11 0.90
CA LEU A 122 3.35 5.07 1.37
C LEU A 122 4.63 5.64 1.97
N SER A 123 5.19 6.73 1.42
CA SER A 123 6.40 7.36 1.96
C SER A 123 6.24 7.84 3.41
N HIS A 124 5.04 8.31 3.79
CA HIS A 124 4.72 8.68 5.17
C HIS A 124 4.48 7.46 6.07
N LEU A 125 3.95 6.38 5.51
CA LEU A 125 3.75 5.15 6.27
C LEU A 125 5.10 4.47 6.54
N VAL A 126 5.94 4.28 5.51
CA VAL A 126 7.22 3.56 5.65
C VAL A 126 8.25 4.31 6.50
N SER A 127 8.16 5.63 6.60
CA SER A 127 9.03 6.46 7.43
C SER A 127 8.76 6.31 8.94
N ASN A 128 7.67 5.66 9.32
CA ASN A 128 7.24 5.51 10.70
C ASN A 128 7.26 4.04 11.18
N PRO A 129 7.42 3.82 12.50
CA PRO A 129 7.23 2.51 13.12
C PRO A 129 5.80 2.00 12.90
N LEU A 130 5.65 0.69 12.68
CA LEU A 130 4.33 0.08 12.49
C LEU A 130 3.37 0.36 13.66
N ALA A 131 3.88 0.36 14.88
CA ALA A 131 3.09 0.64 16.09
C ALA A 131 2.47 2.05 16.07
N ASP A 132 3.19 3.05 15.56
CA ASP A 132 2.69 4.42 15.50
C ASP A 132 1.64 4.58 14.40
N ILE A 133 1.78 3.85 13.28
CA ILE A 133 0.76 3.77 12.23
C ILE A 133 -0.52 3.16 12.80
N MET A 134 -0.41 2.03 13.48
CA MET A 134 -1.56 1.38 14.13
C MET A 134 -2.24 2.34 15.12
N ALA A 135 -1.47 3.00 15.98
CA ALA A 135 -1.98 3.97 16.93
C ALA A 135 -2.72 5.13 16.24
N ALA A 136 -2.16 5.67 15.16
CA ALA A 136 -2.77 6.76 14.39
C ALA A 136 -4.12 6.37 13.77
N TYR A 137 -4.22 5.16 13.20
CA TYR A 137 -5.48 4.67 12.64
C TYR A 137 -6.54 4.38 13.72
N GLU A 138 -6.15 4.07 14.96
CA GLU A 138 -7.08 3.85 16.07
C GLU A 138 -7.46 5.13 16.83
N HIS A 139 -6.63 6.18 16.76
CA HIS A 139 -6.84 7.42 17.49
C HIS A 139 -7.94 8.29 16.85
N PRO A 140 -8.89 8.86 17.61
CA PRO A 140 -9.96 9.68 17.06
C PRO A 140 -9.47 10.84 16.17
N GLU A 141 -8.38 11.48 16.58
CA GLU A 141 -7.76 12.62 15.87
C GLU A 141 -6.58 12.26 14.96
N GLY A 142 -6.18 10.99 14.87
CA GLY A 142 -5.06 10.57 14.01
C GLY A 142 -3.65 10.64 14.62
N HIS A 143 -3.51 11.05 15.88
CA HIS A 143 -2.21 11.08 16.57
C HIS A 143 -1.58 9.68 16.73
N PRO A 144 -0.25 9.55 16.66
CA PRO A 144 0.75 10.63 16.64
C PRO A 144 1.15 11.12 15.25
N LEU A 145 0.70 10.45 14.19
CA LEU A 145 1.27 10.65 12.84
C LEU A 145 0.46 11.58 11.96
N PHE A 146 -0.86 11.58 12.12
CA PHE A 146 -1.78 12.20 11.18
C PHE A 146 -2.75 13.13 11.89
N GLN A 147 -3.54 13.84 11.09
CA GLN A 147 -4.63 14.69 11.53
C GLN A 147 -5.90 14.31 10.77
N VAL A 148 -7.05 14.82 11.21
CA VAL A 148 -8.37 14.61 10.58
C VAL A 148 -8.89 15.87 9.92
#